data_AF-A0A3M4TT81-F1
#
_entry.id   AF-A0A3M4TT81-F1
#
_cell.length_a   1.000
_cell.length_b   1.000
_cell.length_c   1.000
_cell.angle_alpha   90.00
_cell.angle_beta   90.00
_cell.angle_gamma   90.00
#
_symmetry.space_group_name_H-M   'P 1'
#
loop_
_entity.id
_entity.type
_entity.pdbx_description
1 polymer ?
#
loop_
_entity_poly.entity_id
_entity_poly.type
_entity_poly.pdbx_seq_one_letter_code
_entity_poly.pdbx_strand_id
1 'polypeptide(L)'
;MDALSAQFNGPFIGNNNYDLEMAVERRAQGKIDAVAFGRLFISNPDLVARLFHGAELTIAPRESYYGGGAKGYTDWPLGQY
;
A
#
# COMPACT_ATOMS: atom_id res chain seq x y z
N MET A 1 -11.65 13.56 0.59
CA MET A 1 -10.99 13.17 1.85
C MET A 1 -10.78 14.38 2.75
N ASP A 2 -10.20 15.46 2.22
CA ASP A 2 -9.83 16.66 2.98
C ASP A 2 -10.99 17.30 3.77
N ALA A 3 -12.18 17.37 3.20
CA ALA A 3 -13.35 17.90 3.90
C ALA A 3 -13.75 17.04 5.12
N LEU A 4 -13.48 15.73 5.10
CA LEU A 4 -13.74 14.83 6.22
C LEU A 4 -12.60 14.91 7.25
N SER A 5 -11.35 14.89 6.80
CA SER A 5 -10.19 14.97 7.72
C SER A 5 -10.15 16.30 8.46
N ALA A 6 -10.59 17.40 7.84
CA ALA A 6 -10.69 18.70 8.50
C ALA A 6 -11.68 18.75 9.68
N GLN A 7 -12.57 17.76 9.81
CA GLN A 7 -13.53 17.64 10.91
C GLN A 7 -13.06 16.70 12.02
N PHE A 8 -11.85 16.15 11.89
CA PHE A 8 -11.31 15.15 12.81
C PHE A 8 -9.92 15.56 13.30
N ASN A 9 -9.73 15.59 14.62
CA ASN A 9 -8.48 16.05 15.24
C ASN A 9 -7.50 14.91 15.55
N GLY A 10 -7.81 13.68 15.15
CA GLY A 10 -6.93 12.52 15.33
C GLY A 10 -6.18 12.12 14.05
N PRO A 11 -5.39 11.03 14.10
CA PRO A 11 -4.63 10.56 12.95
C PRO A 11 -5.53 10.14 11.78
N PHE A 12 -5.19 10.55 10.58
CA PHE A 12 -5.94 10.25 9.36
C PHE A 12 -5.15 9.35 8.41
N ILE A 13 -5.71 8.17 8.09
CA ILE A 13 -5.07 7.19 7.22
C ILE A 13 -5.66 7.29 5.81
N GLY A 14 -4.81 7.61 4.83
CA GLY A 14 -5.14 7.57 3.42
C GLY A 14 -5.25 6.15 2.89
N ASN A 15 -6.20 5.89 1.99
CA ASN A 15 -6.34 4.62 1.29
C ASN A 15 -6.99 4.90 -0.09
N ASN A 16 -6.98 3.90 -0.96
CA ASN A 16 -7.52 3.90 -2.33
C ASN A 16 -6.53 4.38 -3.41
N ASN A 17 -5.87 3.41 -4.07
CA ASN A 17 -4.98 3.60 -5.24
C ASN A 17 -3.75 4.50 -5.03
N TYR A 18 -3.28 4.61 -3.79
CA TYR A 18 -1.98 5.21 -3.54
C TYR A 18 -0.85 4.42 -4.18
N ASP A 19 0.12 5.16 -4.70
CA ASP A 19 1.51 4.76 -4.89
C ASP A 19 2.41 5.52 -3.89
N LEU A 20 3.72 5.34 -3.99
CA LEU A 20 4.69 5.97 -3.09
C LEU A 20 4.71 7.50 -3.24
N GLU A 21 4.71 7.99 -4.47
CA GLU A 21 4.80 9.42 -4.76
C GLU A 21 3.60 10.16 -4.20
N MET A 22 2.38 9.66 -4.47
CA MET A 22 1.14 10.20 -3.90
C MET A 22 1.15 10.16 -2.37
N ALA A 23 1.68 9.09 -1.77
CA ALA A 23 1.74 8.96 -0.32
C ALA A 23 2.69 9.99 0.30
N VAL A 24 3.89 10.16 -0.27
CA VAL A 24 4.88 11.14 0.16
C VAL A 24 4.34 12.56 0.00
N GLU A 25 3.75 12.88 -1.15
CA GLU A 25 3.19 14.20 -1.41
C GLU A 25 2.07 14.53 -0.41
N ARG A 26 1.09 13.63 -0.23
CA ARG A 26 -0.02 13.82 0.70
C ARG A 26 0.45 13.96 2.15
N ARG A 27 1.48 13.21 2.55
CA ARG A 27 2.08 13.32 3.89
C ARG A 27 2.79 14.67 4.07
N ALA A 28 3.57 15.12 3.07
CA ALA A 28 4.25 16.40 3.10
C ALA A 28 3.27 17.59 3.20
N GLN A 29 2.09 17.46 2.58
CA GLN A 29 1.00 18.45 2.67
C GLN A 29 0.19 18.38 3.97
N GLY A 30 0.51 17.46 4.90
CA GLY A 30 -0.23 17.28 6.15
C GLY A 30 -1.66 16.75 5.96
N LYS A 31 -1.97 16.12 4.82
CA LYS A 31 -3.32 15.64 4.49
C LYS A 31 -3.62 14.26 5.05
N ILE A 32 -2.58 13.49 5.34
CA ILE A 32 -2.65 12.15 5.93
C ILE A 32 -1.47 11.99 6.90
N ASP A 33 -1.66 11.17 7.92
CA ASP A 33 -0.59 10.76 8.84
C ASP A 33 0.04 9.44 8.40
N ALA A 34 -0.73 8.57 7.76
CA ALA A 34 -0.27 7.31 7.19
C ALA A 34 -1.06 6.95 5.94
N VAL A 35 -0.58 5.93 5.22
CA VAL A 35 -1.24 5.36 4.06
C VAL A 35 -1.39 3.85 4.24
N ALA A 36 -2.56 3.32 3.87
CA ALA A 36 -2.83 1.90 3.82
C ALA A 36 -2.79 1.42 2.36
N PHE A 37 -1.91 0.46 2.07
CA PHE A 37 -1.83 -0.23 0.78
C PHE A 37 -2.52 -1.59 0.88
N GLY A 38 -3.50 -1.86 0.00
CA GLY A 38 -4.17 -3.15 -0.05
C GLY A 38 -3.54 -4.07 -1.09
N ARG A 39 -3.86 -3.83 -2.37
CA ARG A 39 -3.45 -4.68 -3.50
C ARG A 39 -1.94 -4.88 -3.62
N LEU A 40 -1.14 -3.86 -3.31
CA LEU A 40 0.32 -4.00 -3.33
C LEU A 40 0.82 -4.94 -2.22
N PHE A 41 0.18 -4.99 -1.05
CA PHE A 41 0.58 -5.91 0.01
C PHE A 41 0.19 -7.36 -0.28
N ILE A 42 -0.79 -7.61 -1.15
CA ILE A 42 -1.17 -8.98 -1.55
C ILE A 42 0.02 -9.70 -2.17
N SER A 43 0.71 -9.07 -3.13
CA SER A 43 1.83 -9.68 -3.88
C SER A 43 3.23 -9.30 -3.41
N ASN A 44 3.34 -8.36 -2.46
CA ASN A 44 4.62 -7.89 -1.95
C ASN A 44 4.59 -7.99 -0.42
N PRO A 45 4.88 -9.17 0.16
CA PRO A 45 4.86 -9.35 1.62
C PRO A 45 5.85 -8.42 2.34
N ASP A 46 6.88 -7.96 1.63
CA ASP A 46 7.92 -7.04 2.04
C ASP A 46 7.75 -5.62 1.46
N LEU A 47 6.51 -5.20 1.13
CA LEU A 47 6.21 -3.93 0.44
C LEU A 47 6.95 -2.72 1.03
N VAL A 48 7.02 -2.59 2.35
CA VAL A 48 7.69 -1.45 3.00
C VAL A 48 9.16 -1.37 2.63
N ALA A 49 9.88 -2.50 2.64
CA ALA A 49 11.28 -2.55 2.26
C ALA A 49 11.45 -2.23 0.77
N ARG A 50 10.58 -2.76 -0.09
CA ARG A 50 10.61 -2.44 -1.53
C ARG A 50 10.41 -0.96 -1.79
N LEU A 51 9.43 -0.33 -1.14
CA LEU A 51 9.18 1.11 -1.26
C LEU A 51 10.37 1.93 -0.75
N PHE A 52 11.01 1.51 0.34
CA PHE A 52 12.19 2.18 0.89
C PHE A 52 13.40 2.12 -0.06
N HIS A 53 13.65 0.95 -0.67
CA HIS A 53 14.77 0.76 -1.59
C HIS A 53 14.46 1.15 -3.05
N GLY A 54 13.21 1.51 -3.36
CA GLY A 54 12.78 1.74 -4.75
C GLY A 54 12.80 0.49 -5.62
N ALA A 55 12.62 -0.69 -5.01
CA ALA A 55 12.64 -1.98 -5.70
C ALA A 55 11.36 -2.23 -6.50
N GLU A 56 11.42 -3.14 -7.47
CA GLU A 56 10.27 -3.49 -8.30
C GLU A 56 9.10 -4.06 -7.48
N LEU A 57 7.89 -3.60 -7.80
CA LEU A 57 6.65 -4.05 -7.18
C LEU A 57 5.94 -5.05 -8.09
N THR A 58 5.51 -6.17 -7.51
CA THR A 58 4.69 -7.15 -8.22
C THR A 58 3.22 -6.76 -8.11
N ILE A 59 2.47 -6.83 -9.23
CA ILE A 59 1.02 -6.63 -9.24
C ILE A 59 0.33 -7.99 -9.24
N ALA A 60 -0.37 -8.31 -8.15
CA ALA A 60 -1.17 -9.52 -8.08
C ALA A 60 -2.28 -9.53 -9.14
N PRO A 61 -2.45 -10.65 -9.88
CA PRO A 61 -3.59 -10.84 -10.78
C PRO A 61 -4.88 -10.95 -9.96
N ARG A 62 -6.03 -10.59 -10.54
CA ARG A 62 -7.30 -10.48 -9.80
C ARG A 62 -7.78 -11.83 -9.27
N GLU A 63 -7.41 -12.92 -9.95
CA GLU A 63 -7.72 -14.30 -9.59
C GLU A 63 -7.12 -14.69 -8.24
N SER A 64 -6.06 -13.99 -7.79
CA SER A 64 -5.43 -14.22 -6.48
C SER A 64 -6.15 -13.53 -5.31
N TYR A 65 -7.21 -12.75 -5.56
CA TYR A 65 -7.83 -11.96 -4.48
C TYR A 65 -8.80 -12.77 -3.62
N TYR A 66 -9.45 -13.79 -4.19
CA TYR A 66 -10.53 -14.51 -3.53
C TYR A 66 -10.47 -16.01 -3.83
N GLY A 67 -10.68 -16.83 -2.80
CA GLY A 67 -10.68 -18.30 -2.92
C GLY A 67 -9.29 -18.89 -3.13
N GLY A 68 -9.23 -20.14 -3.59
CA GLY A 68 -7.96 -20.84 -3.86
C GLY A 68 -7.32 -21.46 -2.62
N GLY A 69 -5.99 -21.43 -2.57
CA GLY A 69 -5.15 -22.01 -1.52
C GLY A 69 -3.85 -21.23 -1.37
N ALA A 70 -2.73 -21.90 -1.13
CA ALA A 70 -1.44 -21.22 -0.92
C ALA A 70 -1.00 -20.35 -2.12
N LYS A 71 -1.30 -20.78 -3.35
CA LYS A 71 -0.90 -20.09 -4.58
C LYS A 71 -1.58 -18.73 -4.74
N GLY A 72 -0.78 -17.68 -4.87
CA GLY A 72 -1.23 -16.30 -4.92
C GLY A 72 -1.60 -15.70 -3.56
N TYR A 73 -1.34 -16.42 -2.45
CA TYR A 73 -1.63 -15.97 -1.09
C TYR A 73 -0.39 -15.92 -0.22
N THR A 74 0.34 -17.04 -0.08
CA THR A 74 1.52 -17.15 0.79
C THR A 74 2.82 -17.45 0.05
N ASP A 75 2.78 -17.65 -1.27
CA ASP A 75 3.92 -18.05 -2.10
C ASP A 75 4.56 -16.90 -2.91
N TRP A 76 4.23 -15.65 -2.57
CA TRP A 76 4.87 -14.49 -3.19
C TRP A 76 6.34 -14.37 -2.76
N PRO A 77 7.27 -14.11 -3.71
CA PRO A 77 8.69 -14.02 -3.39
C PRO A 77 9.00 -12.74 -2.62
N LEU A 78 10.02 -12.81 -1.75
CA LEU A 78 10.65 -11.62 -1.18
C LEU A 78 11.48 -10.90 -2.25
N GLY A 79 11.56 -9.58 -2.17
CA GLY A 79 12.43 -8.78 -3.02
C GLY A 79 13.90 -9.05 -2.70
N GLN A 80 14.74 -8.86 -3.70
CA GLN A 80 16.19 -8.73 -3.50
C GLN A 80 16.48 -7.24 -3.46
N TYR A 81 17.05 -6.77 -2.34
CA TYR A 81 17.34 -5.37 -2.07
C TYR A 81 18.76 -5.21 -1.53
#